data_AF-A0A7S1DVZ7-F1
#
_entry.id   AF-A0A7S1DVZ7-F1
#
_cell.length_a   1.000
_cell.length_b   1.000
_cell.length_c   1.000
_cell.angle_alpha   90.00
_cell.angle_beta   90.00
_cell.angle_gamma   90.00
#
_symmetry.space_group_name_H-M   'P 1'
#
loop_
_entity.id
_entity.type
_entity.pdbx_description
1 polymer ?
#
loop_
_entity_poly.entity_id
_entity_poly.type
_entity_poly.pdbx_seq_one_letter_code
_entity_poly.pdbx_strand_id
1 'polypeptide(L)'
;GAFITRASAAMAADDSLVIKGVNLLTPVVFSFIIFGAMIPYWFSALTMRSVGEAANAMVLEIARQFADIQGLSDSAGMDFHERAEHIAKGKKLVKPDYKACIAIATEASLREMIAPGVLVILSPILVGTFAGVEAVAGLLAGAIASSVQLAISMSNTGGAWDNAKKYTEKG
;
A
#
# COMPACT_ATOMS: atom_id res chain seq x y z
N GLY A 1 26.35 13.58 -22.91
CA GLY A 1 27.34 13.15 -23.91
C GLY A 1 28.33 12.17 -23.32
N ALA A 2 29.41 12.66 -22.70
CA ALA A 2 30.54 11.84 -22.25
C ALA A 2 30.23 10.79 -21.16
N PHE A 3 29.27 11.04 -20.26
CA PHE A 3 28.91 10.07 -19.21
C PHE A 3 28.12 8.88 -19.79
N ILE A 4 27.20 9.13 -20.72
CA ILE A 4 26.45 8.07 -21.41
C ILE A 4 27.38 7.25 -22.30
N THR A 5 28.32 7.89 -23.00
CA THR A 5 29.29 7.19 -23.86
C THR A 5 30.31 6.37 -23.06
N ARG A 6 30.68 6.82 -21.84
CA ARG A 6 31.57 6.06 -20.95
C ARG A 6 30.85 4.94 -20.20
N ALA A 7 29.59 5.17 -19.79
CA ALA A 7 28.75 4.13 -19.23
C ALA A 7 28.45 3.05 -20.28
N SER A 8 28.14 3.44 -21.53
CA SER A 8 27.90 2.48 -22.61
C SER A 8 29.16 1.72 -23.00
N ALA A 9 30.34 2.35 -22.98
CA ALA A 9 31.61 1.67 -23.25
C ALA A 9 32.05 0.73 -22.12
N ALA A 10 31.75 1.07 -20.85
CA ALA A 10 31.98 0.20 -19.70
C ALA A 10 30.98 -0.97 -19.66
N MET A 11 29.73 -0.75 -20.09
CA MET A 11 28.72 -1.80 -20.23
C MET A 11 29.02 -2.72 -21.42
N ALA A 12 29.51 -2.19 -22.56
CA ALA A 12 29.80 -3.00 -23.75
C ALA A 12 30.98 -3.98 -23.58
N ALA A 13 31.84 -3.80 -22.57
CA ALA A 13 33.05 -4.61 -22.40
C ALA A 13 32.83 -5.90 -21.58
N ASP A 14 31.70 -6.05 -20.87
CA ASP A 14 31.46 -7.19 -19.97
C ASP A 14 30.01 -7.72 -19.97
N ASP A 15 29.18 -7.37 -20.97
CA ASP A 15 27.77 -7.77 -20.94
C ASP A 15 27.53 -9.11 -21.63
N SER A 16 27.96 -10.20 -20.97
CA SER A 16 27.51 -11.53 -21.35
C SER A 16 25.99 -11.68 -21.29
N LEU A 17 25.28 -10.79 -20.58
CA LEU A 17 23.82 -10.80 -20.44
C LEU A 17 23.11 -10.34 -21.72
N VAL A 18 23.63 -9.31 -22.39
CA VAL A 18 23.06 -8.79 -23.66
C VAL A 18 23.37 -9.73 -24.84
N ILE A 19 24.51 -10.42 -24.80
CA ILE A 19 24.94 -11.32 -25.89
C ILE A 19 24.48 -12.78 -25.68
N LYS A 20 24.35 -13.27 -24.44
CA LYS A 20 23.88 -14.66 -24.14
C LYS A 20 22.43 -14.75 -23.66
N GLY A 21 21.82 -13.64 -23.23
CA GLY A 21 20.46 -13.65 -22.66
C GLY A 21 20.38 -14.24 -21.25
N VAL A 22 19.23 -14.05 -20.60
CA VAL A 22 18.95 -14.62 -19.26
C VAL A 22 18.39 -16.03 -19.42
N ASN A 23 19.15 -17.04 -18.99
CA ASN A 23 18.69 -18.42 -19.03
C ASN A 23 17.84 -18.76 -17.79
N LEU A 24 16.53 -18.88 -18.01
CA LEU A 24 15.51 -19.26 -17.01
C LEU A 24 15.73 -20.62 -16.36
N LEU A 25 16.40 -21.54 -17.04
CA LEU A 25 16.67 -22.90 -16.53
C LEU A 25 17.89 -22.96 -15.61
N THR A 26 18.59 -21.84 -15.42
CA THR A 26 19.69 -21.75 -14.47
C THR A 26 19.14 -21.78 -13.04
N PRO A 27 19.66 -22.64 -12.15
CA PRO A 27 19.15 -22.77 -10.79
C PRO A 27 19.07 -21.45 -10.02
N VAL A 28 20.05 -20.56 -10.24
CA VAL A 28 20.11 -19.23 -9.60
C VAL A 28 18.94 -18.37 -10.06
N VAL A 29 18.77 -18.18 -11.38
CA VAL A 29 17.70 -17.35 -11.96
C VAL A 29 16.32 -17.86 -11.54
N PHE A 30 16.10 -19.18 -11.63
CA PHE A 30 14.81 -19.78 -11.26
C PHE A 30 14.47 -19.58 -9.77
N SER A 31 15.45 -19.72 -8.88
CA SER A 31 15.26 -19.49 -7.44
C SER A 31 14.84 -18.04 -7.16
N PHE A 32 15.49 -17.07 -7.81
CA PHE A 32 15.16 -15.67 -7.64
C PHE A 32 13.86 -15.24 -8.32
N ILE A 33 13.37 -15.96 -9.33
CA ILE A 33 12.01 -15.76 -9.86
C ILE A 33 10.97 -16.09 -8.81
N ILE A 34 11.08 -17.23 -8.13
CA ILE A 34 10.15 -17.62 -7.08
C ILE A 34 10.23 -16.61 -5.91
N PHE A 35 11.45 -16.25 -5.50
CA PHE A 35 11.65 -15.25 -4.44
C PHE A 35 11.08 -13.88 -4.83
N GLY A 36 11.30 -13.44 -6.07
CA GLY A 36 10.74 -12.22 -6.63
C GLY A 36 9.21 -12.24 -6.65
N ALA A 37 8.62 -13.39 -6.99
CA ALA A 37 7.18 -13.56 -7.00
C ALA A 37 6.53 -13.45 -5.60
N MET A 38 7.30 -13.70 -4.54
CA MET A 38 6.84 -13.58 -3.16
C MET A 38 6.84 -12.13 -2.65
N ILE A 39 7.72 -11.26 -3.17
CA ILE A 39 7.87 -9.88 -2.69
C ILE A 39 6.55 -9.10 -2.71
N PRO A 40 5.73 -9.13 -3.78
CA PRO A 40 4.45 -8.41 -3.80
C PRO A 40 3.48 -8.87 -2.72
N TYR A 41 3.47 -10.17 -2.39
CA TYR A 41 2.64 -10.70 -1.30
C TYR A 41 3.12 -10.21 0.06
N TRP A 42 4.44 -10.17 0.28
CA TRP A 42 5.00 -9.62 1.51
C TRP A 42 4.72 -8.12 1.64
N PHE A 43 4.85 -7.36 0.56
CA PHE A 43 4.47 -5.94 0.50
C PHE A 43 2.99 -5.74 0.86
N SER A 44 2.09 -6.53 0.27
CA SER A 44 0.66 -6.48 0.59
C SER A 44 0.37 -6.85 2.04
N ALA A 45 1.05 -7.86 2.59
CA ALA A 45 0.88 -8.26 3.98
C ALA A 45 1.29 -7.15 4.96
N LEU A 46 2.40 -6.46 4.69
CA LEU A 46 2.83 -5.30 5.49
C LEU A 46 1.80 -4.18 5.44
N THR A 47 1.38 -3.77 4.23
CA THR A 47 0.44 -2.66 4.06
C THR A 47 -0.95 -2.96 4.63
N MET A 48 -1.49 -4.17 4.44
CA MET A 48 -2.79 -4.56 5.01
C MET A 48 -2.75 -4.66 6.55
N ARG A 49 -1.65 -5.16 7.13
CA ARG A 49 -1.48 -5.17 8.59
C ARG A 49 -1.47 -3.75 9.15
N SER A 50 -0.68 -2.86 8.55
CA SER A 50 -0.58 -1.46 8.97
C SER A 50 -1.91 -0.71 8.89
N VAL A 51 -2.68 -0.93 7.80
CA VAL A 51 -4.05 -0.38 7.68
C VAL A 51 -4.97 -0.94 8.76
N GLY A 52 -4.89 -2.24 9.06
CA GLY A 52 -5.68 -2.87 10.11
C GLY A 52 -5.42 -2.30 11.50
N GLU A 53 -4.15 -2.09 11.86
CA GLU A 53 -3.76 -1.48 13.14
C GLU A 53 -4.27 -0.03 13.25
N ALA A 54 -4.08 0.77 12.19
CA ALA A 54 -4.56 2.16 12.15
C ALA A 54 -6.10 2.24 12.21
N ALA A 55 -6.79 1.35 11.50
CA ALA A 55 -8.26 1.28 11.52
C ALA A 55 -8.78 0.89 12.91
N ASN A 56 -8.14 -0.06 13.60
CA ASN A 56 -8.53 -0.44 14.95
C ASN A 56 -8.35 0.72 15.94
N ALA A 57 -7.22 1.45 15.87
CA ALA A 57 -7.01 2.65 16.67
C ALA A 57 -8.08 3.73 16.39
N MET A 58 -8.46 3.91 15.13
CA MET A 58 -9.53 4.83 14.74
C MET A 58 -10.89 4.42 15.31
N VAL A 59 -11.24 3.13 15.28
CA VAL A 59 -12.49 2.62 15.86
C VAL A 59 -12.53 2.85 17.37
N LEU A 60 -11.43 2.61 18.08
CA LEU A 60 -11.33 2.86 19.52
C LEU A 60 -11.47 4.34 19.86
N GLU A 61 -10.87 5.22 19.06
CA GLU A 61 -11.01 6.68 19.26
C GLU A 61 -12.45 7.15 18.99
N ILE A 62 -13.10 6.64 17.95
CA ILE A 62 -14.52 6.93 17.69
C ILE A 62 -15.37 6.44 18.86
N ALA A 63 -15.17 5.19 19.32
CA ALA A 63 -15.92 4.65 20.46
C ALA A 63 -15.74 5.49 21.73
N ARG A 64 -14.50 5.94 22.00
CA ARG A 64 -14.18 6.85 23.11
C ARG A 64 -14.92 8.18 22.97
N GLN A 65 -14.90 8.81 21.79
CA GLN A 65 -15.61 10.07 21.56
C GLN A 65 -17.12 9.92 21.77
N PHE A 66 -17.72 8.80 21.32
CA PHE A 66 -19.14 8.53 21.55
C PHE A 66 -19.49 8.31 23.04
N ALA A 67 -18.58 7.75 23.84
CA ALA A 67 -18.78 7.51 25.26
C ALA A 67 -18.55 8.77 26.13
N ASP A 68 -17.48 9.53 25.85
CA ASP A 68 -17.04 10.65 26.68
C ASP A 68 -17.79 11.96 26.35
N ILE A 69 -18.13 12.17 25.08
CA ILE A 69 -18.71 13.44 24.61
C ILE A 69 -20.24 13.37 24.68
N GLN A 70 -20.81 13.93 25.74
CA GLN A 70 -22.26 13.99 25.94
C GLN A 70 -22.97 14.71 24.78
N GLY A 71 -24.03 14.10 24.25
CA GLY A 71 -24.81 14.64 23.13
C GLY A 71 -24.17 14.46 21.75
N LEU A 72 -22.99 13.82 21.67
CA LEU A 72 -22.36 13.49 20.39
C LEU A 72 -23.13 12.40 19.64
N SER A 73 -23.62 11.36 20.34
CA SER A 73 -24.44 10.30 19.75
C SER A 73 -25.65 10.86 18.98
N ASP A 74 -26.34 11.79 19.63
CA ASP A 74 -27.54 12.42 19.09
C ASP A 74 -27.17 13.32 17.90
N SER A 75 -26.02 14.01 18.01
CA SER A 75 -25.54 14.93 16.97
C SER A 75 -24.91 14.21 15.76
N ALA A 76 -24.26 13.07 15.95
CA ALA A 76 -23.43 12.40 14.97
C ALA A 76 -24.24 11.51 14.00
N GLY A 77 -25.37 10.97 14.43
CA GLY A 77 -26.26 10.14 13.60
C GLY A 77 -27.21 10.94 12.69
N MET A 78 -27.34 12.26 12.88
CA MET A 78 -28.22 13.11 12.09
C MET A 78 -27.66 13.32 10.67
N ASP A 79 -28.55 13.19 9.69
CA ASP A 79 -28.21 13.45 8.29
C ASP A 79 -27.97 14.96 8.04
N PHE A 80 -27.37 15.32 6.89
CA PHE A 80 -26.97 16.71 6.61
C PHE A 80 -28.15 17.70 6.71
N HIS A 81 -29.32 17.28 6.23
CA HIS A 81 -30.56 18.08 6.28
C HIS A 81 -31.12 18.21 7.71
N GLU A 82 -31.08 17.15 8.51
CA GLU A 82 -31.56 17.17 9.90
C GLU A 82 -30.69 18.08 10.79
N ARG A 83 -29.37 18.09 10.59
CA ARG A 83 -28.48 19.03 11.27
C ARG A 83 -28.80 20.47 10.92
N ALA A 84 -29.07 20.77 9.64
CA ALA A 84 -29.42 22.11 9.19
C ALA A 84 -30.72 22.61 9.85
N GLU A 85 -31.73 21.73 9.96
CA GLU A 85 -33.00 22.05 10.64
C GLU A 85 -32.81 22.24 12.16
N HIS A 86 -31.99 21.41 12.81
CA HIS A 86 -31.68 21.55 14.23
C HIS A 86 -30.92 22.84 14.54
N ILE A 87 -29.98 23.24 13.69
CA ILE A 87 -29.29 24.54 13.79
C ILE A 87 -30.28 25.68 13.59
N ALA A 88 -31.20 25.58 12.62
CA ALA A 88 -32.23 26.59 12.38
C ALA A 88 -33.20 26.74 13.56
N LYS A 89 -33.47 25.65 14.29
CA LYS A 89 -34.23 25.65 15.56
C LYS A 89 -33.42 26.08 16.78
N GLY A 90 -32.17 26.52 16.60
CA GLY A 90 -31.30 27.02 17.66
C GLY A 90 -30.69 25.97 18.58
N LYS A 91 -30.76 24.67 18.24
CA LYS A 91 -30.14 23.60 19.04
C LYS A 91 -28.62 23.59 18.83
N LYS A 92 -27.86 23.53 19.92
CA LYS A 92 -26.39 23.38 19.87
C LYS A 92 -26.03 21.94 19.51
N LEU A 93 -25.40 21.76 18.35
CA LEU A 93 -24.80 20.49 17.95
C LEU A 93 -23.43 20.34 18.57
N VAL A 94 -23.16 19.15 19.12
CA VAL A 94 -21.85 18.79 19.63
C VAL A 94 -21.00 18.30 18.47
N LYS A 95 -19.79 18.87 18.32
CA LYS A 95 -18.89 18.56 17.20
C LYS A 95 -17.92 17.43 17.60
N PRO A 96 -17.70 16.41 16.75
CA PRO A 96 -16.66 15.41 16.96
C PRO A 96 -15.26 16.03 16.97
N ASP A 97 -14.31 15.38 17.63
CA ASP A 97 -12.90 15.74 17.52
C ASP A 97 -12.27 15.07 16.29
N TYR A 98 -12.33 15.78 15.17
CA TYR A 98 -11.69 15.35 13.93
C TYR A 98 -10.17 15.36 14.00
N LYS A 99 -9.56 16.21 14.84
CA LYS A 99 -8.09 16.33 14.91
C LYS A 99 -7.47 15.06 15.48
N ALA A 100 -8.11 14.44 16.48
CA ALA A 100 -7.68 13.17 17.03
C ALA A 100 -7.65 12.06 15.95
N CYS A 101 -8.72 11.90 15.18
CA CYS A 101 -8.76 10.90 14.10
C CYS A 101 -7.74 11.17 13.00
N ILE A 102 -7.54 12.44 12.62
CA ILE A 102 -6.53 12.83 11.62
C ILE A 102 -5.12 12.52 12.13
N ALA A 103 -4.84 12.81 13.41
CA ALA A 103 -3.54 12.55 14.02
C ALA A 103 -3.21 11.05 13.99
N ILE A 104 -4.16 10.19 14.37
CA ILE A 104 -3.99 8.72 14.34
C ILE A 104 -3.65 8.23 12.93
N ALA A 105 -4.42 8.66 11.91
CA ALA A 105 -4.17 8.25 10.53
C ALA A 105 -2.82 8.76 10.00
N THR A 106 -2.44 9.99 10.37
CA THR A 106 -1.19 10.62 9.93
C THR A 106 0.02 9.94 10.58
N GLU A 107 -0.01 9.73 11.89
CA GLU A 107 1.10 9.11 12.61
C GLU A 107 1.31 7.65 12.16
N ALA A 108 0.22 6.89 12.04
CA ALA A 108 0.29 5.51 11.57
C ALA A 108 0.83 5.44 10.13
N SER A 109 0.33 6.26 9.21
CA SER A 109 0.80 6.24 7.82
C SER A 109 2.28 6.61 7.68
N LEU A 110 2.77 7.62 8.41
CA LEU A 110 4.17 8.02 8.37
C LEU A 110 5.12 6.95 8.92
N ARG A 111 4.74 6.29 10.01
CA ARG A 111 5.55 5.24 10.63
C ARG A 111 5.55 3.96 9.78
N GLU A 112 4.37 3.54 9.32
CA GLU A 112 4.19 2.24 8.69
C GLU A 112 4.63 2.20 7.22
N MET A 113 4.75 3.33 6.53
CA MET A 113 5.24 3.39 5.14
C MET A 113 6.73 3.00 5.01
N ILE A 114 7.51 3.10 6.09
CA ILE A 114 8.95 2.85 6.07
C ILE A 114 9.26 1.38 5.73
N ALA A 115 8.60 0.44 6.40
CA ALA A 115 8.85 -1.00 6.21
C ALA A 115 8.65 -1.49 4.75
N PRO A 116 7.49 -1.25 4.10
CA PRO A 116 7.29 -1.65 2.71
C PRO A 116 8.20 -0.88 1.75
N GLY A 117 8.53 0.39 2.03
CA GLY A 117 9.48 1.16 1.21
C GLY A 117 10.90 0.59 1.26
N VAL A 118 11.37 0.24 2.45
CA VAL A 118 12.68 -0.39 2.65
C VAL A 118 12.74 -1.75 1.97
N LEU A 119 11.67 -2.57 2.07
CA LEU A 119 11.60 -3.86 1.39
C LEU A 119 11.83 -3.71 -0.12
N VAL A 120 11.13 -2.78 -0.77
CA VAL A 120 11.22 -2.60 -2.24
C VAL A 120 12.58 -2.06 -2.67
N ILE A 121 13.15 -1.10 -1.93
CA ILE A 121 14.43 -0.48 -2.28
C ILE A 121 15.60 -1.45 -2.04
N LEU A 122 15.61 -2.13 -0.90
CA LEU A 122 16.74 -3.00 -0.53
C LEU A 122 16.74 -4.32 -1.28
N SER A 123 15.59 -4.86 -1.68
CA SER A 123 15.51 -6.16 -2.36
C SER A 123 16.44 -6.28 -3.58
N PRO A 124 16.38 -5.41 -4.60
CA PRO A 124 17.28 -5.50 -5.75
C PRO A 124 18.74 -5.15 -5.41
N ILE A 125 18.98 -4.27 -4.43
CA ILE A 125 20.33 -3.89 -4.00
C ILE A 125 21.05 -5.07 -3.34
N LEU A 126 20.38 -5.75 -2.41
CA LEU A 126 20.93 -6.92 -1.72
C LEU A 126 21.12 -8.08 -2.69
N VAL A 127 20.13 -8.36 -3.54
CA VAL A 127 20.26 -9.46 -4.52
C VAL A 127 21.36 -9.16 -5.54
N GLY A 128 21.48 -7.92 -6.03
CA GLY A 128 22.52 -7.53 -6.98
C GLY A 128 23.93 -7.59 -6.38
N THR A 129 24.08 -7.20 -5.12
CA THR A 129 25.39 -7.21 -4.44
C THR A 129 25.86 -8.61 -4.05
N PHE A 130 24.95 -9.52 -3.65
CA PHE A 130 25.33 -10.86 -3.18
C PHE A 130 25.19 -11.97 -4.24
N ALA A 131 24.22 -11.88 -5.14
CA ALA A 131 23.87 -12.94 -6.09
C ALA A 131 24.05 -12.55 -7.57
N GLY A 132 24.44 -11.30 -7.85
CA GLY A 132 24.78 -10.81 -9.18
C GLY A 132 23.59 -10.42 -10.05
N VAL A 133 23.90 -10.01 -11.28
CA VAL A 133 22.93 -9.41 -12.22
C VAL A 133 21.89 -10.42 -12.74
N GLU A 134 22.26 -11.69 -12.93
CA GLU A 134 21.34 -12.74 -13.37
C GLU A 134 20.26 -13.03 -12.32
N ALA A 135 20.61 -12.99 -11.04
CA ALA A 135 19.68 -13.14 -9.92
C ALA A 135 18.68 -11.97 -9.85
N VAL A 136 19.15 -10.74 -10.07
CA VAL A 136 18.28 -9.56 -10.12
C VAL A 136 17.30 -9.65 -11.28
N ALA A 137 17.73 -10.12 -12.45
CA ALA A 137 16.85 -10.33 -13.59
C ALA A 137 15.71 -11.32 -13.26
N GLY A 138 16.04 -12.44 -12.60
CA GLY A 138 15.05 -13.39 -12.10
C GLY A 138 14.08 -12.76 -11.09
N LEU A 139 14.63 -12.03 -10.11
CA LEU A 139 13.86 -11.31 -9.09
C LEU A 139 12.82 -10.36 -9.70
N LEU A 140 13.25 -9.51 -10.64
CA LEU A 140 12.40 -8.53 -11.28
C LEU A 140 11.32 -9.20 -12.14
N ALA A 141 11.67 -10.25 -12.89
CA ALA A 141 10.73 -11.00 -13.71
C ALA A 141 9.62 -11.63 -12.85
N GLY A 142 9.98 -12.29 -11.74
CA GLY A 142 9.02 -12.86 -10.81
C GLY A 142 8.14 -11.81 -10.11
N ALA A 143 8.74 -10.71 -9.67
CA ALA A 143 8.02 -9.62 -9.00
C ALA A 143 6.99 -8.96 -9.92
N ILE A 144 7.33 -8.72 -11.19
CA ILE A 144 6.40 -8.14 -12.17
C ILE A 144 5.26 -9.12 -12.46
N ALA A 145 5.58 -10.38 -12.77
CA ALA A 145 4.58 -11.38 -13.16
C ALA A 145 3.53 -11.61 -12.07
N SER A 146 3.95 -11.59 -10.80
CA SER A 146 3.06 -11.76 -9.64
C SER A 146 2.34 -10.48 -9.23
N SER A 147 3.03 -9.33 -9.20
CA SER A 147 2.45 -8.06 -8.74
C SER A 147 1.29 -7.59 -9.63
N VAL A 148 1.38 -7.79 -10.95
CA VAL A 148 0.31 -7.41 -11.88
C VAL A 148 -0.99 -8.16 -11.56
N GLN A 149 -0.92 -9.46 -11.32
CA GLN A 149 -2.08 -10.29 -11.00
C GLN A 149 -2.69 -9.85 -9.66
N LEU A 150 -1.84 -9.67 -8.65
CA LEU A 150 -2.25 -9.28 -7.32
C LEU A 150 -2.89 -7.87 -7.32
N ALA A 151 -2.27 -6.90 -8.02
CA ALA A 151 -2.76 -5.53 -8.11
C ALA A 151 -4.13 -5.45 -8.80
N ILE A 152 -4.31 -6.16 -9.92
CA ILE A 152 -5.58 -6.20 -10.64
C ILE A 152 -6.67 -6.83 -9.76
N SER A 153 -6.38 -7.98 -9.13
CA SER A 153 -7.35 -8.65 -8.28
C SER A 153 -7.77 -7.79 -7.10
N MET A 154 -6.82 -7.20 -6.36
CA MET A 154 -7.14 -6.36 -5.19
C MET A 154 -7.93 -5.10 -5.57
N SER A 155 -7.56 -4.45 -6.68
CA SER A 155 -8.23 -3.23 -7.15
C SER A 155 -9.67 -3.50 -7.60
N ASN A 156 -9.86 -4.57 -8.38
CA ASN A 156 -11.19 -4.94 -8.88
C ASN A 156 -12.10 -5.43 -7.75
N THR A 157 -11.59 -6.27 -6.83
CA THR A 157 -12.37 -6.74 -5.68
C THR A 157 -12.79 -5.57 -4.78
N GLY A 158 -11.88 -4.64 -4.48
CA GLY A 158 -12.19 -3.44 -3.69
C GLY A 158 -13.26 -2.58 -4.35
N GLY A 159 -13.11 -2.29 -5.66
CA GLY A 159 -14.09 -1.52 -6.41
C GLY A 159 -15.45 -2.23 -6.53
N ALA A 160 -15.46 -3.55 -6.69
CA ALA A 160 -16.68 -4.34 -6.73
C ALA A 160 -17.44 -4.28 -5.40
N TRP A 161 -16.75 -4.39 -4.26
CA TRP A 161 -17.38 -4.27 -2.94
C TRP A 161 -17.91 -2.86 -2.67
N ASP A 162 -17.17 -1.81 -3.03
CA ASP A 162 -17.66 -0.43 -2.88
C ASP A 162 -18.89 -0.15 -3.77
N ASN A 163 -18.88 -0.64 -5.01
CA ASN A 163 -20.03 -0.52 -5.90
C ASN A 163 -21.24 -1.32 -5.42
N ALA A 164 -21.03 -2.54 -4.89
CA ALA A 164 -22.10 -3.34 -4.32
C ALA A 164 -22.74 -2.65 -3.09
N LYS A 165 -21.92 -2.04 -2.22
CA LYS A 165 -22.40 -1.22 -1.09
C LYS A 165 -23.26 -0.06 -1.59
N LYS A 166 -22.75 0.71 -2.56
CA LYS A 166 -23.47 1.84 -3.17
C LYS A 166 -24.75 1.43 -3.91
N TYR A 167 -24.79 0.23 -4.46
CA TYR A 167 -26.00 -0.32 -5.08
C TYR A 167 -27.09 -0.50 -4.02
N THR A 168 -26.78 -1.18 -2.92
CA THR A 168 -27.72 -1.35 -1.80
C THR A 168 -28.12 -0.03 -1.12
N GLU A 169 -27.22 0.95 -1.04
CA GLU A 169 -27.52 2.29 -0.49
C GLU A 169 -28.48 3.10 -1.37
N LYS A 170 -28.63 2.77 -2.66
CA LYS A 170 -29.50 3.48 -3.61
C LYS A 170 -30.90 2.85 -3.77
N GLY A 171 -31.12 1.64 -3.27
CA GLY A 171 -32.36 0.85 -3.45
C GLY A 171 -32.33 0.01 -4.71
#